data_AF-A0A931H2L1-F1
#
_entry.id   AF-A0A931H2L1-F1
#
_cell.length_a   1.000
_cell.length_b   1.000
_cell.length_c   1.000
_cell.angle_alpha   90.00
_cell.angle_beta   90.00
_cell.angle_gamma   90.00
#
_symmetry.space_group_name_H-M   'P 1'
#
loop_
_entity.id
_entity.type
_entity.pdbx_description
1 polymer ?
#
loop_
_entity_poly.entity_id
_entity_poly.type
_entity_poly.pdbx_seq_one_letter_code
_entity_poly.pdbx_strand_id
1 'polypeptide(L)' 'MTGDWDFGDKPKRLRVGQAITPEQFDELDDDQLARLVPKAYRDYFPGKDGCADGYFYLHDGTAWSFYKGGFLDE' A
#
# COMPACT_ATOMS: atom_id res chain seq x y z
N MET A 1 -9.46 -13.65 36.97
CA MET A 1 -8.36 -12.97 36.26
C MET A 1 -8.63 -13.10 34.78
N THR A 2 -9.41 -12.18 34.22
CA THR A 2 -9.78 -12.20 32.80
C THR A 2 -8.68 -11.50 32.03
N GLY A 3 -7.69 -12.26 31.58
CA GLY A 3 -6.68 -11.78 30.65
C GLY A 3 -7.28 -11.77 29.26
N ASP A 4 -8.00 -10.69 28.94
CA ASP A 4 -8.40 -10.33 27.57
C ASP A 4 -7.13 -9.90 26.82
N TRP A 5 -6.30 -10.88 26.45
CA TRP A 5 -5.11 -10.67 25.62
C TRP A 5 -5.42 -11.07 24.19
N ASP A 6 -6.42 -10.43 23.58
CA ASP A 6 -6.56 -10.42 22.13
C ASP A 6 -5.80 -9.18 21.61
N PHE A 7 -4.47 -9.18 21.73
CA PHE A 7 -3.65 -8.55 20.69
C PHE A 7 -3.68 -9.49 19.48
N GLY A 8 -4.89 -9.76 19.00
CA GLY A 8 -5.11 -10.19 17.65
C GLY A 8 -4.69 -9.03 16.78
N ASP A 9 -3.37 -8.92 16.54
CA ASP A 9 -2.86 -8.40 15.29
C ASP A 9 -3.35 -9.35 14.19
N LYS A 10 -4.67 -9.34 13.97
CA LYS A 10 -5.30 -9.93 12.81
C LYS A 10 -4.69 -9.13 11.67
N PRO A 11 -4.11 -9.78 10.65
CA PRO A 11 -3.48 -9.06 9.56
C PRO A 11 -4.50 -8.06 9.04
N LYS A 12 -4.22 -6.77 9.26
CA LYS A 12 -5.13 -5.68 8.87
C LYS A 12 -5.40 -5.88 7.40
N ARG A 13 -6.63 -6.27 7.06
CA ARG A 13 -7.01 -6.60 5.68
C ARG A 13 -6.57 -5.42 4.81
N LEU A 14 -5.58 -5.67 3.94
CA LEU A 14 -5.05 -4.67 3.03
C LEU A 14 -6.22 -4.16 2.18
N ARG A 15 -6.56 -2.89 2.37
CA ARG A 15 -7.66 -2.21 1.67
C ARG A 15 -7.07 -1.32 0.59
N VAL A 16 -7.79 -1.22 -0.52
CA VAL A 16 -7.48 -0.25 -1.57
C VAL A 16 -7.39 1.15 -0.94
N GLY A 17 -6.30 1.88 -1.20
CA GLY A 17 -6.06 3.21 -0.62
C GLY A 17 -5.62 3.21 0.85
N GLN A 18 -5.35 2.05 1.46
CA GLN A 18 -4.81 2.03 2.81
C GLN A 18 -3.34 2.45 2.81
N ALA A 19 -3.03 3.44 3.65
CA ALA A 19 -1.68 3.82 4.01
C ALA A 19 -0.96 2.67 4.75
N ILE A 20 0.24 2.31 4.30
CA ILE A 20 1.13 1.34 4.95
C ILE A 20 2.43 2.00 5.40
N THR A 21 3.19 1.37 6.28
CA THR A 21 4.53 1.87 6.65
C THR A 21 5.61 1.36 5.68
N PRO A 22 6.80 1.97 5.65
CA PRO A 22 7.95 1.45 4.89
C PRO A 22 8.29 0.00 5.24
N GLU A 23 8.23 -0.38 6.51
CA GLU A 23 8.45 -1.76 6.94
C GLU A 23 7.40 -2.70 6.33
N GLN A 24 6.12 -2.31 6.35
CA GLN A 24 5.05 -3.08 5.72
C GLN A 24 5.23 -3.15 4.20
N PHE A 25 5.64 -2.06 3.56
CA PHE A 25 5.94 -2.07 2.13
C PHE A 25 7.06 -3.06 1.79
N ASP A 26 8.05 -3.18 2.68
CA ASP A 26 9.13 -4.15 2.49
C ASP A 26 8.66 -5.60 2.69
N GLU A 27 7.78 -5.84 3.66
CA GLU A 27 7.17 -7.15 3.93
C GLU A 27 6.16 -7.60 2.87
N LEU A 28 5.61 -6.68 2.07
CA LEU A 28 4.59 -6.98 1.06
C LEU A 28 5.18 -7.23 -0.32
N ASP A 29 4.66 -8.26 -0.99
CA ASP A 29 4.97 -8.57 -2.40
C ASP A 29 4.21 -7.65 -3.38
N ASP A 30 4.66 -7.62 -4.63
CA ASP A 30 4.02 -6.88 -5.72
C ASP A 30 2.52 -7.19 -5.86
N ASP A 31 2.12 -8.46 -5.77
CA ASP A 31 0.71 -8.87 -5.77
C ASP A 31 -0.10 -8.28 -4.61
N GLN A 32 0.50 -8.13 -3.43
CA GLN A 32 -0.16 -7.53 -2.26
C GLN A 32 -0.24 -6.01 -2.38
N LEU A 33 0.85 -5.38 -2.83
CA LEU A 33 0.89 -3.94 -3.11
C LEU A 33 -0.12 -3.55 -4.19
N ALA A 34 -0.24 -4.36 -5.25
CA ALA A 34 -1.23 -4.17 -6.31
C ALA A 34 -2.69 -4.23 -5.82
N ARG A 35 -2.96 -4.84 -4.65
CA ARG A 35 -4.29 -4.82 -4.01
C ARG A 35 -4.57 -3.54 -3.24
N LEU A 36 -3.54 -2.84 -2.79
CA LEU A 36 -3.64 -1.52 -2.18
C LEU A 36 -3.88 -0.43 -3.25
N VAL A 37 -3.42 -0.67 -4.48
CA VAL A 37 -3.66 0.22 -5.61
C VAL A 37 -5.12 0.10 -6.10
N PRO A 38 -5.83 1.23 -6.32
CA PRO A 38 -7.15 1.20 -6.93
C PRO A 38 -7.15 0.51 -8.29
N LYS A 39 -8.24 -0.19 -8.61
CA LYS A 39 -8.35 -0.96 -9.85
C LYS A 39 -8.09 -0.11 -11.10
N ALA A 40 -8.42 1.18 -11.08
CA ALA A 40 -8.13 2.11 -12.17
C ALA A 40 -6.63 2.32 -12.43
N TYR A 41 -5.80 2.15 -11.41
CA TYR A 41 -4.36 2.41 -11.44
C TYR A 41 -3.51 1.13 -11.37
N ARG A 42 -4.13 -0.02 -11.12
CA ARG A 42 -3.43 -1.31 -10.94
C ARG A 42 -2.68 -1.75 -12.20
N ASP A 43 -3.22 -1.49 -13.39
CA ASP A 43 -2.53 -1.75 -14.66
C ASP A 43 -1.29 -0.86 -14.87
N TYR A 44 -1.20 0.26 -14.15
CA TYR A 44 -0.05 1.16 -14.19
C TYR A 44 0.97 0.87 -13.08
N PHE A 45 0.66 -0.05 -12.16
CA PHE A 45 1.55 -0.40 -11.07
C PHE A 45 2.76 -1.17 -11.62
N PRO A 46 3.98 -0.60 -11.54
CA PRO A 46 5.16 -1.20 -12.15
C PRO A 46 5.77 -2.34 -11.31
N GLY A 47 5.12 -2.74 -10.21
CA GLY A 47 5.68 -3.66 -9.21
C GLY A 47 6.47 -2.94 -8.11
N LYS A 48 6.85 -3.68 -7.06
CA LYS A 48 7.65 -3.16 -5.93
C LYS A 48 8.96 -2.52 -6.41
N ASP A 49 9.63 -3.16 -7.37
CA ASP A 49 10.90 -2.70 -7.95
C ASP A 49 10.78 -1.36 -8.70
N GLY A 50 9.62 -1.12 -9.33
CA GLY A 50 9.32 0.13 -10.01
C GLY A 50 8.77 1.23 -9.09
N CYS A 51 8.57 0.92 -7.79
CA CYS A 51 8.13 1.90 -6.81
C CYS A 51 9.36 2.53 -6.14
N ALA A 52 9.66 3.76 -6.50
CA ALA A 52 10.70 4.53 -5.82
C ALA A 52 10.21 4.91 -4.42
N ASP A 53 10.75 4.26 -3.39
CA ASP A 53 10.43 4.55 -1.98
C ASP A 53 8.95 4.35 -1.62
N GLY A 54 8.26 3.38 -2.23
CA GLY A 54 6.82 3.19 -1.99
C GLY A 54 5.93 4.21 -2.71
N TYR A 55 6.46 4.84 -3.76
CA TYR A 55 5.73 5.71 -4.68
C TYR A 55 5.91 5.24 -6.12
N PHE A 56 4.86 5.33 -6.94
CA PHE A 56 4.98 5.15 -8.38
C PHE A 56 4.29 6.29 -9.13
N TYR A 57 4.85 6.62 -10.29
CA TYR A 57 4.36 7.70 -11.14
C TYR A 57 3.40 7.16 -12.19
N LEU A 58 2.26 7.82 -12.33
CA LEU A 58 1.31 7.56 -13.40
C LEU A 58 1.65 8.41 -14.62
N HIS A 59 1.17 7.97 -15.79
CA HIS A 59 1.45 8.67 -17.05
C HIS A 59 0.80 10.05 -17.15
N ASP A 60 -0.19 10.37 -16.31
CA ASP A 60 -0.81 11.70 -16.28
C ASP A 60 0.02 12.73 -15.48
N GLY A 61 1.12 12.30 -14.86
CA GLY A 61 1.99 13.17 -14.06
C GLY A 61 1.68 13.16 -12.56
N THR A 62 0.64 12.45 -12.12
CA THR A 62 0.38 12.23 -10.71
C THR A 62 1.25 11.09 -10.15
N ALA A 63 1.50 11.12 -8.84
CA ALA A 63 2.23 10.08 -8.13
C ALA A 63 1.35 9.46 -7.04
N TRP A 64 1.27 8.14 -7.00
CA TRP A 64 0.57 7.40 -5.97
C TRP A 64 1.53 7.05 -4.83
N SER A 65 1.12 7.29 -3.59
CA SER A 65 1.86 6.95 -2.37
C SER A 65 1.20 5.83 -1.60
N PHE A 66 1.95 4.75 -1.35
CA PHE A 66 1.51 3.71 -0.42
C PHE A 66 1.53 4.16 1.04
N TYR A 67 2.37 5.15 1.40
CA TYR A 67 2.48 5.62 2.78
C TYR A 67 1.38 6.60 3.18
N LYS A 68 0.88 7.40 2.24
CA LYS A 68 -0.28 8.28 2.48
C LYS A 68 -1.61 7.63 2.11
N GLY A 69 -1.59 6.54 1.32
CA GLY A 69 -2.81 5.89 0.86
C GLY A 69 -3.54 6.67 -0.24
N GLY A 70 -2.81 7.45 -1.04
CA GLY A 70 -3.39 8.37 -2.01
C GLY A 70 -2.34 9.09 -2.85
N PHE A 71 -2.79 10.07 -3.63
CA PHE A 71 -1.92 10.87 -4.49
C PHE A 71 -1.09 11.88 -3.68
N LEU A 72 0.11 12.21 -4.18
CA LEU A 72 1.02 13.16 -3.52
C LEU A 72 0.55 14.63 -3.59
N ASP A 73 -0.47 14.94 -4.40
CA ASP A 73 -0.89 16.32 -4.77
C ASP A 73 -2.09 16.88 -3.99
N GLU A 74 -2.42 16.35 -2.81
CA GLU A 74 -3.50 16.89 -1.95
C GLU A 74 -3.00 17.46 -0.62
#